data_AF-A0A0R0A1Q5-F1
#
_entry.id   AF-A0A0R0A1Q5-F1
#
_cell.length_a   1.000
_cell.length_b   1.000
_cell.length_c   1.000
_cell.angle_alpha   90.00
_cell.angle_beta   90.00
_cell.angle_gamma   90.00
#
_symmetry.space_group_name_H-M   'P 1'
#
loop_
_entity.id
_entity.type
_entity.pdbx_description
1 polymer ?
#
loop_
_entity_poly.entity_id
_entity_poly.type
_entity_poly.pdbx_seq_one_letter_code
_entity_poly.pdbx_strand_id
1 'polypeptide(L)'
;MGGGGSSKATNKATQAEGLRQANINRSVQQINQIYGSPQREADINDFLGASRSFYRQNLDRQKDTADRSLKFAMARNGQTGGSVAVDANRQLGQDYQQGVLSADRLAQSAANELRNADEQSRMNMISLAQSGADLTAGGARAAQMLQANLAGANASLTTNALGDVFGGLSKIYENSRNAAAERRGNRDIYNLLYTPGFGQGGR
;
A
#
# COMPACT_ATOMS: atom_id res chain seq x y z
N MET A 1 -24.05 46.34 55.09
CA MET A 1 -23.41 45.02 55.27
C MET A 1 -23.93 44.10 54.16
N GLY A 2 -23.10 43.73 53.18
CA GLY A 2 -23.54 42.90 52.06
C GLY A 2 -22.35 42.22 51.40
N GLY A 3 -22.05 40.99 51.80
CA GLY A 3 -20.91 40.23 51.30
C GLY A 3 -20.86 38.84 51.94
N GLY A 4 -21.55 37.86 51.36
CA GLY A 4 -21.57 36.49 51.89
C GLY A 4 -22.08 35.40 50.94
N GLY A 5 -22.70 35.77 49.81
CA GLY A 5 -23.21 34.80 48.83
C GLY A 5 -22.19 34.27 47.82
N SER A 6 -21.06 34.95 47.64
CA SER A 6 -20.12 34.66 46.55
C SER A 6 -19.31 33.36 46.77
N SER A 7 -18.91 33.04 48.01
CA SER A 7 -18.03 31.89 48.28
C SER A 7 -18.70 30.52 48.06
N LYS A 8 -19.99 30.35 48.39
CA LYS A 8 -20.68 29.06 48.18
C LYS A 8 -20.95 28.77 46.69
N ALA A 9 -21.37 29.77 45.93
CA ALA A 9 -21.58 29.63 44.49
C ALA A 9 -20.25 29.39 43.75
N THR A 10 -19.20 30.11 44.13
CA THR A 10 -17.84 29.92 43.58
C THR A 10 -17.29 28.53 43.90
N ASN A 11 -17.39 28.07 45.16
CA ASN A 11 -16.93 26.73 45.55
C ASN A 11 -17.69 25.61 44.84
N LYS A 12 -19.01 25.78 44.63
CA LYS A 12 -19.83 24.80 43.89
C LYS A 12 -19.48 24.77 42.40
N ALA A 13 -19.17 25.93 41.81
CA ALA A 13 -18.69 26.02 40.44
C ALA A 13 -17.30 25.37 40.27
N THR A 14 -16.37 25.59 41.21
CA THR A 14 -15.05 24.94 41.21
C THR A 14 -15.14 23.42 41.34
N GLN A 15 -16.04 22.90 42.19
CA GLN A 15 -16.28 21.45 42.27
C GLN A 15 -16.87 20.87 40.98
N ALA A 16 -17.85 21.55 40.38
CA ALA A 16 -18.45 21.11 39.12
C ALA A 16 -17.42 21.09 37.98
N GLU A 17 -16.55 22.10 37.92
CA GLU A 17 -15.46 22.16 36.95
C GLU A 17 -14.40 21.07 37.18
N GLY A 18 -14.03 20.81 38.43
CA GLY A 18 -13.12 19.71 38.78
C GLY A 18 -13.65 18.33 38.39
N LEU A 19 -14.96 18.08 38.58
CA LEU A 19 -15.61 16.84 38.14
C LEU A 19 -15.63 16.72 36.62
N ARG A 20 -15.92 17.81 35.90
CA ARG A 20 -15.87 17.86 34.43
C ARG A 20 -14.47 17.49 33.93
N GLN A 21 -13.44 18.15 34.44
CA GLN A 21 -12.05 17.87 34.05
C GLN A 21 -11.62 16.44 34.38
N ALA A 22 -12.00 15.92 35.55
CA ALA A 22 -11.73 14.54 35.92
C ALA A 22 -12.40 13.53 34.96
N ASN A 23 -13.64 13.80 34.54
CA ASN A 23 -14.35 12.97 33.57
C ASN A 23 -13.68 13.02 32.18
N ILE A 24 -13.30 14.21 31.70
CA ILE A 24 -12.57 14.38 30.43
C ILE A 24 -11.26 13.59 30.48
N ASN A 25 -10.49 13.72 31.55
CA ASN A 25 -9.20 13.04 31.70
C ASN A 25 -9.37 11.51 31.69
N ARG A 26 -10.39 10.97 32.37
CA ARG A 26 -10.70 9.53 32.34
C ARG A 26 -11.06 9.06 30.92
N SER A 27 -11.90 9.81 30.22
CA SER A 27 -12.28 9.48 28.84
C SER A 27 -11.08 9.48 27.89
N VAL A 28 -10.21 10.49 27.99
CA VAL A 28 -8.98 10.59 27.19
C VAL A 28 -8.04 9.41 27.47
N GLN A 29 -7.87 9.04 28.74
CA GLN A 29 -7.07 7.87 29.13
C GLN A 29 -7.63 6.58 28.54
N GLN A 30 -8.94 6.36 28.62
CA GLN A 30 -9.60 5.18 28.05
C GLN A 30 -9.43 5.12 26.53
N ILE A 31 -9.61 6.24 25.83
CA ILE A 31 -9.35 6.32 24.38
C ILE A 31 -7.91 5.93 24.09
N ASN A 32 -6.93 6.53 24.78
CA ASN A 32 -5.52 6.21 24.55
C ASN A 32 -5.18 4.74 24.82
N GLN A 33 -5.80 4.12 25.82
CA GLN A 33 -5.61 2.69 26.11
C GLN A 33 -6.13 1.78 25.00
N ILE A 34 -7.26 2.13 24.38
CA ILE A 34 -7.87 1.33 23.31
C ILE A 34 -7.01 1.42 22.04
N TYR A 35 -6.68 2.64 21.62
CA TYR A 35 -5.88 2.90 20.42
C TYR A 35 -4.42 2.45 20.56
N GLY A 36 -3.85 2.55 21.78
CA GLY A 36 -2.51 2.10 22.10
C GLY A 36 -2.44 0.67 22.66
N SER A 37 -3.51 -0.12 22.54
CA SER A 37 -3.53 -1.47 23.11
C SER A 37 -2.57 -2.41 22.37
N PRO A 38 -1.93 -3.37 23.07
CA PRO A 38 -1.10 -4.38 22.41
C PRO A 38 -1.88 -5.20 21.37
N GLN A 39 -3.17 -5.41 21.60
CA GLN A 39 -4.06 -6.07 20.63
C GLN A 39 -4.16 -5.26 19.34
N ARG A 40 -4.32 -3.93 19.42
CA ARG A 40 -4.40 -3.11 18.21
C ARG A 40 -3.11 -3.14 17.40
N GLU A 41 -1.96 -3.11 18.06
CA GLU A 41 -0.67 -3.25 17.37
C GLU A 41 -0.53 -4.64 16.72
N ALA A 42 -1.03 -5.70 17.37
CA ALA A 42 -1.10 -7.03 16.76
C ALA A 42 -1.99 -7.03 15.49
N ASP A 43 -3.18 -6.44 15.54
CA ASP A 43 -4.08 -6.34 14.38
C ASP A 43 -3.43 -5.61 13.20
N ILE A 44 -2.69 -4.52 13.46
CA ILE A 44 -1.96 -3.76 12.43
C ILE A 44 -0.83 -4.60 11.84
N ASN A 45 -0.12 -5.38 12.66
CA ASN A 45 0.95 -6.27 12.19
C ASN A 45 0.39 -7.46 11.38
N ASP A 46 -0.76 -8.00 11.77
CA ASP A 46 -1.49 -9.02 11.01
C ASP A 46 -1.94 -8.47 9.65
N PHE A 47 -2.47 -7.25 9.64
CA PHE A 47 -2.81 -6.54 8.40
C PHE A 47 -1.59 -6.32 7.50
N LEU A 48 -0.44 -5.92 8.07
CA LEU A 48 0.82 -5.80 7.32
C LEU A 48 1.25 -7.14 6.72
N GLY A 49 1.19 -8.23 7.50
CA GLY A 49 1.51 -9.58 7.03
C GLY A 49 0.58 -10.05 5.90
N ALA A 50 -0.72 -9.79 6.04
CA ALA A 50 -1.72 -10.08 5.01
C ALA A 50 -1.47 -9.26 3.74
N SER A 51 -1.19 -7.96 3.89
CA SER A 51 -0.86 -7.05 2.78
C SER A 51 0.38 -7.53 2.00
N ARG A 52 1.45 -7.89 2.71
CA ARG A 52 2.68 -8.45 2.11
C ARG A 52 2.37 -9.71 1.31
N SER A 53 1.63 -10.63 1.91
CA SER A 53 1.26 -11.89 1.28
C SER A 53 0.42 -11.66 0.04
N PHE A 54 -0.55 -10.75 0.12
CA PHE A 54 -1.39 -10.37 -1.01
C PHE A 54 -0.58 -9.78 -2.18
N TYR A 55 0.28 -8.79 -1.93
CA TYR A 55 1.10 -8.21 -3.01
C TYR A 55 2.09 -9.22 -3.61
N ARG A 56 2.70 -10.07 -2.77
CA ARG A 56 3.59 -11.15 -3.25
C ARG A 56 2.87 -12.15 -4.14
N GLN A 57 1.71 -12.66 -3.72
CA GLN A 57 0.93 -13.60 -4.53
C GLN A 57 0.50 -13.01 -5.87
N ASN A 58 0.17 -11.71 -5.91
CA ASN A 58 -0.12 -11.04 -7.17
C ASN A 58 1.13 -10.92 -8.04
N LEU A 59 2.28 -10.59 -7.46
CA LEU A 59 3.56 -10.51 -8.17
C LEU A 59 3.97 -11.87 -8.74
N ASP A 60 3.83 -12.95 -7.98
CA ASP A 60 4.14 -14.32 -8.42
C ASP A 60 3.28 -14.71 -9.63
N ARG A 61 1.96 -14.45 -9.56
CA ARG A 61 1.05 -14.69 -10.70
C ARG A 61 1.44 -13.91 -11.95
N GLN A 62 1.93 -12.68 -11.80
CA GLN A 62 2.41 -11.88 -12.93
C GLN A 62 3.70 -12.43 -13.50
N LYS A 63 4.64 -12.84 -12.64
CA LYS A 63 5.89 -13.48 -13.07
C LYS A 63 5.59 -14.74 -13.87
N ASP A 64 4.69 -15.61 -13.41
CA ASP A 64 4.33 -16.83 -14.13
C ASP A 64 3.75 -16.53 -15.53
N THR A 65 2.93 -15.49 -15.61
CA THR A 65 2.35 -15.01 -16.88
C THR A 65 3.41 -14.44 -17.81
N ALA A 66 4.36 -13.66 -17.26
CA ALA A 66 5.47 -13.08 -17.99
C ALA A 66 6.45 -14.15 -18.49
N ASP A 67 6.84 -15.11 -17.64
CA ASP A 67 7.71 -16.25 -17.98
C ASP A 67 7.08 -17.06 -19.13
N ARG A 68 5.79 -17.36 -19.05
CA ARG A 68 5.06 -18.09 -20.10
C ARG A 68 5.02 -17.30 -21.41
N SER A 69 4.71 -16.00 -21.34
CA SER A 69 4.65 -15.12 -22.52
C SER A 69 6.03 -15.00 -23.19
N LEU A 70 7.08 -14.84 -22.38
CA LEU A 70 8.46 -14.79 -22.84
C LEU A 70 8.85 -16.09 -23.54
N LYS A 71 8.54 -17.24 -22.96
CA LYS A 71 8.80 -18.56 -23.56
C LYS A 71 8.13 -18.71 -24.92
N PHE A 72 6.85 -18.34 -25.05
CA PHE A 72 6.16 -18.39 -26.33
C PHE A 72 6.73 -17.40 -27.36
N ALA A 73 7.10 -16.19 -26.94
CA ALA A 73 7.73 -15.21 -27.82
C ALA A 73 9.09 -15.73 -28.35
N MET A 74 9.92 -16.32 -27.49
CA MET A 74 11.21 -16.90 -27.90
C MET A 74 11.03 -18.10 -28.83
N ALA A 75 10.02 -18.94 -28.59
CA ALA A 75 9.67 -20.05 -29.49
C ALA A 75 9.24 -19.56 -30.87
N ARG A 76 8.33 -18.57 -30.93
CA ARG A 76 7.84 -18.00 -32.19
C ARG A 76 8.93 -17.34 -33.03
N ASN A 77 9.94 -16.75 -32.39
CA ASN A 77 11.04 -16.09 -33.08
C ASN A 77 12.26 -17.01 -33.32
N GLY A 78 12.17 -18.31 -32.99
CA GLY A 78 13.30 -19.25 -33.14
C GLY A 78 14.51 -18.94 -32.24
N GLN A 79 14.31 -18.12 -31.20
CA GLN A 79 15.36 -17.65 -30.28
C GLN A 79 15.43 -18.49 -28.99
N THR A 80 14.71 -19.60 -28.94
CA THR A 80 14.67 -20.49 -27.76
C THR A 80 16.06 -21.06 -27.48
N GLY A 81 16.55 -20.90 -26.24
CA GLY A 81 17.87 -21.40 -25.84
C GLY A 81 19.05 -20.54 -26.31
N GLY A 82 18.83 -19.47 -27.07
CA GLY A 82 19.87 -18.52 -27.45
C GLY A 82 20.19 -17.49 -26.36
N SER A 83 21.26 -16.72 -26.55
CA SER A 83 21.68 -15.64 -25.63
C SER A 83 20.55 -14.64 -25.34
N VAL A 84 19.74 -14.31 -26.35
CA VAL A 84 18.57 -13.42 -26.21
C VAL A 84 17.55 -13.95 -25.20
N ALA A 85 17.31 -15.27 -25.17
CA ALA A 85 16.40 -15.89 -24.22
C ALA A 85 17.00 -15.91 -22.80
N VAL A 86 18.31 -16.15 -22.68
CA VAL A 86 19.02 -16.13 -21.38
C VAL A 86 18.99 -14.74 -20.77
N ASP A 87 19.31 -13.71 -21.56
CA ASP A 87 19.33 -12.33 -21.08
C ASP A 87 17.94 -11.84 -20.67
N ALA A 88 16.90 -12.19 -21.44
CA ALA A 88 15.53 -11.82 -21.10
C ALA A 88 15.04 -12.50 -19.81
N ASN A 89 15.41 -13.77 -19.57
CA ASN A 89 15.10 -14.44 -18.30
C ASN A 89 15.85 -13.81 -17.13
N ARG A 90 17.11 -13.39 -17.33
CA ARG A 90 17.88 -12.68 -16.29
C ARG A 90 17.22 -11.35 -15.92
N GLN A 91 16.81 -10.57 -16.91
CA GLN A 91 16.12 -9.30 -16.70
C GLN A 91 14.80 -9.51 -15.96
N LEU A 92 13.98 -10.49 -16.37
CA LEU A 92 12.72 -10.80 -15.70
C LEU A 92 12.93 -11.23 -14.24
N GLY A 93 14.03 -11.92 -13.93
CA GLY A 93 14.43 -12.22 -12.55
C GLY A 93 14.78 -10.98 -11.73
N GLN A 94 15.50 -10.02 -12.33
CA GLN A 94 15.83 -8.74 -11.69
C GLN A 94 14.57 -7.89 -11.44
N ASP A 95 13.69 -7.81 -12.43
CA ASP A 95 12.41 -7.09 -12.34
C ASP A 95 11.53 -7.68 -11.24
N TYR A 96 11.48 -9.02 -11.13
CA TYR A 96 10.77 -9.70 -10.05
C TYR A 96 11.35 -9.33 -8.66
N GLN A 97 12.68 -9.35 -8.49
CA GLN A 97 13.31 -8.96 -7.22
C GLN A 97 12.98 -7.50 -6.84
N GLN A 98 13.00 -6.59 -7.81
CA GLN A 98 12.57 -5.20 -7.59
C GLN A 98 11.08 -5.13 -7.24
N GLY A 99 10.25 -5.94 -7.90
CA GLY A 99 8.82 -6.08 -7.60
C GLY A 99 8.58 -6.54 -6.16
N VAL A 100 9.37 -7.48 -5.64
CA VAL A 100 9.26 -7.94 -4.23
C VAL A 100 9.52 -6.80 -3.25
N LEU A 101 10.53 -5.96 -3.52
CA LEU A 101 10.83 -4.79 -2.69
C LEU A 101 9.71 -3.75 -2.76
N SER A 102 9.17 -3.51 -3.95
CA SER A 102 8.03 -2.60 -4.14
C SER A 102 6.76 -3.12 -3.45
N ALA A 103 6.48 -4.41 -3.53
CA ALA A 103 5.38 -5.06 -2.81
C ALA A 103 5.51 -4.89 -1.29
N ASP A 104 6.73 -5.01 -0.74
CA ASP A 104 6.95 -4.77 0.68
C ASP A 104 6.73 -3.31 1.07
N ARG A 105 7.20 -2.35 0.26
CA ARG A 105 6.95 -0.92 0.48
C ARG A 105 5.47 -0.57 0.43
N LEU A 106 4.72 -1.14 -0.51
CA LEU A 106 3.27 -0.96 -0.61
C LEU A 106 2.55 -1.49 0.64
N ALA A 107 2.92 -2.68 1.11
CA ALA A 107 2.36 -3.22 2.34
C ALA A 107 2.66 -2.36 3.57
N GLN A 108 3.89 -1.84 3.67
CA GLN A 108 4.27 -0.89 4.73
C GLN A 108 3.47 0.42 4.62
N SER A 109 3.26 0.95 3.41
CA SER A 109 2.42 2.13 3.18
C SER A 109 0.99 1.90 3.67
N ALA A 110 0.38 0.78 3.29
CA ALA A 110 -0.97 0.43 3.71
C ALA A 110 -1.10 0.34 5.25
N ALA A 111 -0.11 -0.27 5.93
CA ALA A 111 -0.10 -0.34 7.39
C ALA A 111 0.07 1.06 8.04
N ASN A 112 0.89 1.93 7.44
CA ASN A 112 1.03 3.31 7.89
C ASN A 112 -0.24 4.13 7.66
N GLU A 113 -0.94 3.93 6.55
CA GLU A 113 -2.25 4.55 6.28
C GLU A 113 -3.29 4.12 7.32
N LEU A 114 -3.33 2.83 7.68
CA LEU A 114 -4.19 2.34 8.76
C LEU A 114 -3.85 3.01 10.11
N ARG A 115 -2.56 3.11 10.46
CA ARG A 115 -2.12 3.83 11.66
C ARG A 115 -2.54 5.30 11.64
N ASN A 116 -2.42 5.97 10.50
CA ASN A 116 -2.84 7.36 10.35
C ASN A 116 -4.36 7.53 10.51
N ALA A 117 -5.15 6.61 9.95
CA ALA A 117 -6.61 6.60 10.13
C ALA A 117 -7.00 6.40 11.60
N ASP A 118 -6.31 5.49 12.29
CA ASP A 118 -6.48 5.28 13.72
C ASP A 118 -6.14 6.53 14.51
N GLU A 119 -5.01 7.18 14.24
CA GLU A 119 -4.60 8.41 14.93
C GLU A 119 -5.60 9.55 14.69
N GLN A 120 -6.11 9.70 13.46
CA GLN A 120 -7.13 10.70 13.16
C GLN A 120 -8.43 10.43 13.92
N SER A 121 -8.88 9.17 13.98
CA SER A 121 -10.06 8.80 14.75
C SER A 121 -9.87 8.95 16.26
N ARG A 122 -8.65 8.69 16.78
CA ARG A 122 -8.25 8.95 18.17
C ARG A 122 -8.39 10.43 18.50
N MET A 123 -7.83 11.30 17.67
CA MET A 123 -7.88 12.75 17.85
C MET A 123 -9.32 13.29 17.82
N ASN A 124 -10.15 12.77 16.90
CA ASN A 124 -11.57 13.12 16.85
C ASN A 124 -12.30 12.72 18.13
N MET A 125 -12.03 11.53 18.67
CA MET A 125 -12.63 11.07 19.92
C MET A 125 -12.16 11.87 21.14
N ILE A 126 -10.89 12.27 21.19
CA ILE A 126 -10.35 13.16 22.23
C ILE A 126 -11.03 14.53 22.17
N SER A 127 -11.20 15.09 20.97
CA SER A 127 -11.90 16.37 20.78
C SER A 127 -13.36 16.29 21.26
N LEU A 128 -14.06 15.20 20.96
CA LEU A 128 -15.40 14.93 21.49
C LEU A 128 -15.42 14.78 23.02
N ALA A 129 -14.40 14.15 23.61
CA ALA A 129 -14.26 14.07 25.06
C ALA A 129 -14.16 15.46 25.68
N GLN A 130 -13.32 16.32 25.10
CA GLN A 130 -13.06 17.67 25.59
C GLN A 130 -14.26 18.60 25.45
N SER A 131 -15.10 18.42 24.43
CA SER A 131 -16.35 19.18 24.27
C SER A 131 -17.45 18.78 25.26
N GLY A 132 -17.18 17.78 26.10
CA GLY A 132 -18.13 17.30 27.11
C GLY A 132 -19.17 16.33 26.56
N ALA A 133 -18.94 15.75 25.38
CA ALA A 133 -19.76 14.63 24.92
C ALA A 133 -19.63 13.47 25.92
N ASP A 134 -20.76 12.93 26.36
CA ASP A 134 -20.77 11.84 27.32
C ASP A 134 -20.18 10.57 26.69
N LEU A 135 -18.92 10.29 27.03
CA LEU A 135 -18.17 9.13 26.57
C LEU A 135 -18.29 7.95 27.53
N THR A 136 -19.33 7.88 28.35
CA THR A 136 -19.59 6.69 29.17
C THR A 136 -19.71 5.40 28.31
N ALA A 137 -20.06 5.53 27.03
CA ALA A 137 -20.01 4.46 26.00
C ALA A 137 -18.80 4.56 25.03
N GLY A 138 -17.81 5.40 25.34
CA GLY A 138 -16.69 5.77 24.46
C GLY A 138 -15.82 4.59 24.05
N GLY A 139 -15.71 3.57 24.90
CA GLY A 139 -14.96 2.36 24.59
C GLY A 139 -15.56 1.54 23.43
N ALA A 140 -16.89 1.35 23.42
CA ALA A 140 -17.57 0.64 22.35
C ALA A 140 -17.48 1.43 21.02
N ARG A 141 -17.63 2.75 21.07
CA ARG A 141 -17.50 3.61 19.90
C ARG A 141 -16.07 3.64 19.34
N ALA A 142 -15.06 3.69 20.20
CA ALA A 142 -13.66 3.60 19.79
C ALA A 142 -13.37 2.26 19.10
N ALA A 143 -13.83 1.14 19.67
CA ALA A 143 -13.68 -0.19 19.07
C ALA A 143 -14.38 -0.27 17.68
N GLN A 144 -15.58 0.29 17.54
CA GLN A 144 -16.28 0.37 16.25
C GLN A 144 -15.50 1.18 15.21
N MET A 145 -14.89 2.31 15.60
CA MET A 145 -14.06 3.11 14.70
C MET A 145 -12.81 2.36 14.26
N LEU A 146 -12.12 1.68 15.17
CA LEU A 146 -10.93 0.86 14.84
C LEU A 146 -11.27 -0.27 13.86
N GLN A 147 -12.43 -0.92 14.07
CA GLN A 147 -12.92 -1.96 13.17
C GLN A 147 -13.29 -1.39 11.79
N ALA A 148 -13.93 -0.21 11.76
CA ALA A 148 -14.26 0.47 10.51
C ALA A 148 -13.00 0.89 9.74
N ASN A 149 -11.98 1.42 10.43
CA ASN A 149 -10.69 1.78 9.82
C ASN A 149 -10.01 0.55 9.22
N LEU A 150 -9.99 -0.58 9.94
CA LEU A 150 -9.43 -1.84 9.46
C LEU A 150 -10.20 -2.39 8.25
N ALA A 151 -11.54 -2.36 8.29
CA ALA A 151 -12.37 -2.77 7.17
C ALA A 151 -12.13 -1.88 5.93
N GLY A 152 -12.01 -0.56 6.13
CA GLY A 152 -11.66 0.40 5.08
C GLY A 152 -10.28 0.11 4.48
N ALA A 153 -9.27 -0.15 5.31
CA ALA A 153 -7.93 -0.50 4.84
C ALA A 153 -7.92 -1.80 4.03
N ASN A 154 -8.67 -2.83 4.46
CA ASN A 154 -8.84 -4.06 3.70
C ASN A 154 -9.52 -3.82 2.34
N ALA A 155 -10.53 -2.97 2.28
CA ALA A 155 -11.17 -2.59 1.01
C ALA A 155 -10.21 -1.83 0.07
N SER A 156 -9.42 -0.90 0.62
CA SER A 156 -8.41 -0.15 -0.14
C SER A 156 -7.33 -1.05 -0.72
N LEU A 157 -6.86 -2.07 0.02
CA LEU A 157 -5.91 -3.07 -0.49
C LEU A 157 -6.45 -3.76 -1.75
N THR A 158 -7.70 -4.20 -1.72
CA THR A 158 -8.32 -4.89 -2.88
C THR A 158 -8.52 -3.97 -4.08
N THR A 159 -8.78 -2.68 -3.83
CA THR A 159 -9.03 -1.69 -4.89
C THR A 159 -7.74 -1.23 -5.56
N ASN A 160 -6.70 -0.93 -4.78
CA ASN A 160 -5.39 -0.48 -5.30
C ASN A 160 -4.66 -1.58 -6.08
N ALA A 161 -4.94 -2.85 -5.78
CA ALA A 161 -4.43 -4.00 -6.54
C ALA A 161 -4.87 -4.03 -8.01
N LEU A 162 -6.03 -3.45 -8.32
CA LEU A 162 -6.57 -3.38 -9.68
C LEU A 162 -5.92 -2.26 -10.51
N GLY A 163 -5.28 -1.26 -9.88
CA GLY A 163 -4.73 -0.08 -10.55
C GLY A 163 -3.24 -0.18 -10.92
N ASP A 164 -2.35 -0.24 -9.92
CA ASP A 164 -0.91 -0.02 -10.15
C ASP A 164 -0.16 -1.25 -10.67
N VAL A 165 -0.63 -2.43 -10.32
CA VAL A 165 -0.05 -3.70 -10.74
C VAL A 165 -0.38 -3.98 -12.22
N PHE A 166 -1.57 -3.60 -12.67
CA PHE A 166 -1.99 -3.73 -14.07
C PHE A 166 -1.37 -2.66 -14.98
N GLY A 167 -1.11 -1.45 -14.46
CA GLY A 167 -0.42 -0.36 -15.17
C GLY A 167 1.08 -0.58 -15.37
N GLY A 168 1.77 -1.20 -14.40
CA GLY A 168 3.19 -1.53 -14.52
C GLY A 168 3.47 -2.65 -15.54
N LEU A 169 2.61 -3.68 -15.58
CA LEU A 169 2.80 -4.82 -16.48
C LEU A 169 2.41 -4.51 -17.93
N SER A 170 1.39 -3.69 -18.16
CA SER A 170 1.06 -3.19 -19.51
C SER A 170 2.24 -2.38 -20.09
N LYS A 171 2.89 -1.54 -19.29
CA LYS A 171 4.12 -0.84 -19.69
C LYS A 171 5.31 -1.78 -19.91
N ILE A 172 5.52 -2.80 -19.08
CA ILE A 172 6.61 -3.78 -19.29
C ILE A 172 6.34 -4.63 -20.55
N TYR A 173 5.11 -5.06 -20.77
CA TYR A 173 4.69 -5.77 -21.98
C TYR A 173 4.83 -4.90 -23.24
N GLU A 174 4.41 -3.63 -23.17
CA GLU A 174 4.61 -2.65 -24.24
C GLU A 174 6.09 -2.38 -24.49
N ASN A 175 6.91 -2.19 -23.44
CA ASN A 175 8.34 -1.98 -23.56
C ASN A 175 9.07 -3.22 -24.11
N SER A 176 8.64 -4.42 -23.75
CA SER A 176 9.19 -5.68 -24.29
C SER A 176 8.82 -5.87 -25.77
N ARG A 177 7.58 -5.55 -26.14
CA ARG A 177 7.11 -5.54 -27.53
C ARG A 177 7.84 -4.48 -28.37
N ASN A 178 8.03 -3.29 -27.81
CA ASN A 178 8.73 -2.17 -28.45
C ASN A 178 10.23 -2.44 -28.56
N ALA A 179 10.89 -2.93 -27.52
CA ALA A 179 12.31 -3.30 -27.56
C ALA A 179 12.59 -4.49 -28.50
N ALA A 180 11.63 -5.40 -28.68
CA ALA A 180 11.71 -6.46 -29.68
C ALA A 180 11.45 -5.93 -31.11
N ALA A 181 10.58 -4.93 -31.26
CA ALA A 181 10.33 -4.25 -32.53
C ALA A 181 11.52 -3.35 -32.94
N GLU A 182 12.11 -2.61 -32.01
CA GLU A 182 13.31 -1.79 -32.22
C GLU A 182 14.53 -2.65 -32.55
N ARG A 183 14.70 -3.81 -31.90
CA ARG A 183 15.77 -4.76 -32.25
C ARG A 183 15.59 -5.38 -33.63
N ARG A 184 14.35 -5.57 -34.10
CA ARG A 184 14.08 -5.98 -35.49
C ARG A 184 14.33 -4.84 -36.46
N GLY A 185 13.79 -3.65 -36.20
CA GLY A 185 14.00 -2.45 -37.02
C GLY A 185 15.48 -2.12 -37.18
N ASN A 186 16.27 -2.18 -36.11
CA ASN A 186 17.72 -1.99 -36.20
C ASN A 186 18.40 -3.11 -37.00
N ARG A 187 18.01 -4.37 -36.85
CA ARG A 187 18.62 -5.48 -37.60
C ARG A 187 18.25 -5.45 -39.09
N ASP A 188 17.04 -5.03 -39.43
CA ASP A 188 16.59 -4.85 -40.81
C ASP A 188 17.29 -3.66 -41.47
N ILE A 189 17.47 -2.54 -40.74
CA ILE A 189 18.26 -1.39 -41.22
C ILE A 189 19.74 -1.74 -41.40
N TYR A 190 20.35 -2.46 -40.45
CA TYR A 190 21.74 -2.91 -40.58
C TYR A 190 21.92 -3.91 -41.74
N ASN A 191 20.96 -4.80 -42.01
CA ASN A 191 21.01 -5.69 -43.19
C ASN A 191 20.81 -4.92 -44.51
N LEU A 192 20.02 -3.85 -44.53
CA LEU A 192 19.84 -2.98 -45.69
C LEU A 192 21.09 -2.12 -45.99
N LEU A 193 21.81 -1.65 -44.96
CA LEU A 193 23.06 -0.91 -45.15
C LEU A 193 24.28 -1.81 -45.41
N TYR A 194 24.24 -3.07 -44.96
CA TYR A 194 25.36 -4.00 -45.03
C TYR A 194 25.03 -5.22 -45.91
N THR A 195 24.45 -4.99 -47.08
CA THR A 195 24.50 -5.99 -48.16
C THR A 195 25.87 -5.88 -48.82
N PRO A 196 26.80 -6.83 -48.62
CA PRO A 196 28.09 -6.74 -49.27
C PRO A 196 27.88 -7.08 -50.76
N GLY A 197 28.09 -6.09 -51.62
CA GLY A 197 28.11 -6.28 -53.07
C GLY A 197 29.29 -7.16 -53.48
N PHE A 198 29.11 -8.48 -53.41
CA PHE A 198 30.04 -9.45 -53.99
C PHE A 198 29.48 -9.98 -55.31
N GLY A 199 30.02 -9.42 -56.39
CA GLY A 199 30.43 -10.15 -57.60
C GLY A 199 29.33 -10.82 -58.44
N GLN A 200 28.90 -10.14 -59.49
CA GLN A 200 28.45 -10.80 -60.72
C GLN A 200 29.33 -10.35 -61.88
N GLY A 201 30.44 -11.06 -62.08
CA GLY A 201 31.17 -11.07 -63.33
C GLY A 201 30.76 -12.29 -64.16
N GLY A 202 30.49 -12.05 -65.45
CA GLY A 202 30.60 -13.03 -66.54
C GLY A 202 29.38 -13.90 -66.82
N ARG A 203 28.63 -13.55 -67.87
CA ARG A 203 28.70 -14.19 -69.20
C ARG A 203 28.08 -13.27 -70.24
#